data_AF-A0A2V5JEK6-F1
#
_entry.id   AF-A0A2V5JEK6-F1
#
_cell.length_a   1.000
_cell.length_b   1.000
_cell.length_c   1.000
_cell.angle_alpha   90.00
_cell.angle_beta   90.00
_cell.angle_gamma   90.00
#
_symmetry.space_group_name_H-M   'P 1'
#
loop_
_entity.id
_entity.type
_entity.pdbx_description
1 polymer ?
#
loop_
_entity_poly.entity_id
_entity_poly.type
_entity_poly.pdbx_seq_one_letter_code
_entity_poly.pdbx_strand_id
1 'polypeptide(L)'
;ALQPIQTPNLFDVYEQAGVRVPAHGFSILKIAEMLSNGHIRDLAPEAKGAAVLMALEASNVKLKDVIEDAAVRERVLNDYEARQHQIFQNYKAGKQQQNQEAQAEIERLMEQLRLRIQTNEKELTSEKTRLDEWRAKKREEERRIRTAASHFGVGQQAGTEGVLGSAVVQRQPSQPEAAASAGKKLSDASAASPAADNGAGRPGATRPSLWKR
;
A
#
# COMPACT_ATOMS: atom_id res chain seq x y z
N ALA A 1 10.54 -1.15 18.32
CA ALA A 1 9.36 -1.54 17.51
C ALA A 1 8.24 -0.54 17.77
N LEU A 2 7.47 -0.14 16.75
CA LEU A 2 6.33 0.77 16.93
C LEU A 2 5.27 0.07 17.79
N GLN A 3 4.85 0.69 18.89
CA GLN A 3 3.81 0.13 19.75
C GLN A 3 2.42 0.41 19.17
N PRO A 4 1.54 -0.58 19.09
CA PRO A 4 0.16 -0.36 18.66
C PRO A 4 -0.61 0.43 19.72
N ILE A 5 -1.67 1.13 19.29
CA ILE A 5 -2.62 1.77 20.19
C ILE A 5 -3.29 0.70 21.06
N GLN A 6 -3.41 0.97 22.36
CA GLN A 6 -4.06 0.08 23.31
C GLN A 6 -5.45 0.60 23.64
N THR A 7 -6.38 -0.30 23.88
CA THR A 7 -7.75 0.00 24.33
C THR A 7 -8.01 -0.75 25.65
N PRO A 8 -7.38 -0.31 26.75
CA PRO A 8 -7.55 -0.95 28.05
C PRO A 8 -8.94 -0.69 28.61
N ASN A 9 -9.33 -1.50 29.59
CA ASN A 9 -10.46 -1.17 30.44
C ASN A 9 -10.13 0.09 31.25
N LEU A 10 -11.13 0.96 31.48
CA LEU A 10 -10.99 2.15 32.31
C LEU A 10 -10.55 1.82 33.75
N PHE A 11 -10.96 0.65 34.27
CA PHE A 11 -10.49 0.16 35.57
C PHE A 11 -8.95 0.06 35.62
N ASP A 12 -8.34 -0.53 34.59
CA ASP A 12 -6.89 -0.69 34.49
C ASP A 12 -6.19 0.67 34.39
N VAL A 13 -6.80 1.62 33.68
CA VAL A 13 -6.28 3.01 33.56
C VAL A 13 -6.25 3.69 34.94
N TYR A 14 -7.30 3.54 35.73
CA TYR A 14 -7.34 4.07 37.10
C TYR A 14 -6.35 3.36 38.03
N GLU A 15 -6.26 2.02 37.95
CA GLU A 15 -5.36 1.23 38.78
C GLU A 15 -3.89 1.59 38.51
N GLN A 16 -3.49 1.67 37.23
CA GLN A 16 -2.15 2.06 36.81
C GLN A 16 -1.78 3.48 37.25
N ALA A 17 -2.76 4.37 37.34
CA ALA A 17 -2.58 5.73 37.85
C ALA A 17 -2.65 5.82 39.38
N GLY A 18 -2.87 4.71 40.08
CA GLY A 18 -2.98 4.66 41.53
C GLY A 18 -4.30 5.22 42.08
N VAL A 19 -5.31 5.45 41.24
CA VAL A 19 -6.63 5.93 41.65
C VAL A 19 -7.45 4.78 42.22
N ARG A 20 -7.58 4.75 43.55
CA ARG A 20 -8.35 3.74 44.28
C ARG A 20 -9.74 4.25 44.66
N VAL A 21 -10.62 3.34 45.03
CA VAL A 21 -11.91 3.71 45.64
C VAL A 21 -11.63 4.37 46.99
N PRO A 22 -12.27 5.52 47.32
CA PRO A 22 -12.10 6.16 48.62
C PRO A 22 -12.47 5.23 49.78
N ALA A 23 -11.84 5.43 50.95
CA ALA A 23 -12.03 4.55 52.12
C ALA A 23 -13.49 4.52 52.64
N HIS A 24 -14.23 5.61 52.44
CA HIS A 24 -15.66 5.69 52.77
C HIS A 24 -16.57 4.99 51.74
N GLY A 25 -16.03 4.46 50.64
CA GLY A 25 -16.76 3.64 49.67
C GLY A 25 -17.56 4.42 48.60
N PHE A 26 -17.63 5.75 48.70
CA PHE A 26 -18.36 6.60 47.75
C PHE A 26 -17.41 7.29 46.77
N SER A 27 -17.20 6.71 45.59
CA SER A 27 -16.54 7.38 44.47
C SER A 27 -17.56 8.12 43.59
N ILE A 28 -17.10 8.99 42.69
CA ILE A 28 -17.98 9.60 41.68
C ILE A 28 -18.65 8.54 40.79
N LEU A 29 -17.95 7.43 40.52
CA LEU A 29 -18.49 6.32 39.74
C LEU A 29 -19.62 5.62 40.49
N LYS A 30 -19.52 5.49 41.82
CA LYS A 30 -20.60 4.95 42.64
C LYS A 30 -21.82 5.86 42.62
N ILE A 31 -21.63 7.17 42.62
CA ILE A 31 -22.73 8.14 42.51
C ILE A 31 -23.34 8.11 41.11
N ALA A 32 -22.54 7.99 40.06
CA ALA A 32 -23.05 7.79 38.69
C ALA A 32 -23.89 6.51 38.56
N GLU A 33 -23.45 5.42 39.21
CA GLU A 33 -24.23 4.17 39.32
C GLU A 33 -25.54 4.42 40.08
N MET A 34 -25.51 5.07 41.23
CA MET A 34 -26.70 5.42 42.01
C MET A 34 -27.69 6.23 41.19
N LEU A 35 -27.23 7.27 40.51
CA LEU A 35 -28.06 8.14 39.65
C LEU A 35 -28.68 7.39 38.47
N SER A 36 -28.08 6.27 38.06
CA SER A 36 -28.57 5.40 36.99
C SER A 36 -29.52 4.31 37.49
N ASN A 37 -29.62 4.09 38.81
CA ASN A 37 -30.49 3.09 39.39
C ASN A 37 -31.97 3.46 39.24
N GLY A 38 -32.82 2.45 38.97
CA GLY A 38 -34.23 2.64 38.64
C GLY A 38 -35.06 3.40 39.67
N HIS A 39 -34.65 3.43 40.95
CA HIS A 39 -35.36 4.16 42.00
C HIS A 39 -35.24 5.68 41.91
N ILE A 40 -34.14 6.19 41.34
CA ILE A 40 -33.89 7.65 41.26
C ILE A 40 -33.66 8.13 39.82
N ARG A 41 -33.48 7.23 38.85
CA ARG A 41 -33.21 7.58 37.45
C ARG A 41 -34.32 8.42 36.81
N ASP A 42 -35.57 8.20 37.19
CA ASP A 42 -36.72 8.86 36.55
C ASP A 42 -37.19 10.11 37.34
N LEU A 43 -36.49 10.46 38.43
CA LEU A 43 -36.74 11.68 39.20
C LEU A 43 -36.28 12.94 38.45
N ALA A 44 -36.86 14.09 38.80
CA ALA A 44 -36.38 15.40 38.35
C ALA A 44 -34.92 15.64 38.78
N PRO A 45 -34.11 16.39 38.02
CA PRO A 45 -32.69 16.65 38.33
C PRO A 45 -32.44 17.15 39.76
N GLU A 46 -33.30 18.03 40.25
CA GLU A 46 -33.24 18.60 41.60
C GLU A 46 -33.51 17.54 42.67
N ALA A 47 -34.49 16.66 42.41
CA ALA A 47 -34.82 15.55 43.30
C ALA A 47 -33.73 14.46 43.32
N LYS A 48 -33.05 14.22 42.18
CA LYS A 48 -31.85 13.38 42.12
C LYS A 48 -30.72 13.94 42.97
N GLY A 49 -30.44 15.24 42.82
CA GLY A 49 -29.41 15.93 43.59
C GLY A 49 -29.68 15.84 45.09
N ALA A 50 -30.91 16.14 45.51
CA ALA A 50 -31.31 16.04 46.92
C ALA A 50 -31.20 14.61 47.47
N ALA A 51 -31.61 13.60 46.71
CA ALA A 51 -31.51 12.20 47.11
C ALA A 51 -30.04 11.74 47.29
N VAL A 52 -29.14 12.13 46.38
CA VAL A 52 -27.71 11.83 46.50
C VAL A 52 -27.09 12.54 47.70
N LEU A 53 -27.39 13.83 47.90
CA LEU A 53 -26.88 14.58 49.05
C LEU A 53 -27.33 13.95 50.38
N MET A 54 -28.59 13.57 50.48
CA MET A 54 -29.13 12.87 51.66
C MET A 54 -28.42 11.54 51.91
N ALA A 55 -28.13 10.76 50.86
CA ALA A 55 -27.40 9.50 50.98
C ALA A 55 -25.94 9.70 51.44
N LEU A 56 -25.28 10.77 50.97
CA LEU A 56 -23.94 11.14 51.40
C LEU A 56 -23.91 11.58 52.86
N GLU A 57 -24.87 12.42 53.28
CA GLU A 57 -25.03 12.86 54.67
C GLU A 57 -25.28 11.67 55.61
N ALA A 58 -26.17 10.76 55.23
CA ALA A 58 -26.45 9.54 55.99
C ALA A 58 -25.22 8.63 56.14
N SER A 59 -24.27 8.72 55.21
CA SER A 59 -23.02 7.96 55.20
C SER A 59 -21.83 8.75 55.76
N ASN A 60 -22.06 9.97 56.27
CA ASN A 60 -21.04 10.90 56.75
C ASN A 60 -19.92 11.19 55.72
N VAL A 61 -20.28 11.24 54.43
CA VAL A 61 -19.35 11.53 53.32
C VAL A 61 -19.47 13.00 52.93
N LYS A 62 -18.33 13.68 52.78
CA LYS A 62 -18.32 15.08 52.33
C LYS A 62 -18.46 15.12 50.81
N LEU A 63 -19.36 15.97 50.32
CA LEU A 63 -19.51 16.23 48.88
C LEU A 63 -18.18 16.66 48.23
N LYS A 64 -17.35 17.40 48.97
CA LYS A 64 -16.01 17.82 48.52
C LYS A 64 -15.13 16.63 48.13
N ASP A 65 -15.13 15.55 48.92
CA ASP A 65 -14.30 14.37 48.68
C ASP A 65 -14.70 13.66 47.38
N VAL A 66 -16.00 13.66 47.07
CA VAL A 66 -16.55 13.14 45.80
C VAL A 66 -16.12 13.99 44.61
N ILE A 67 -16.18 15.31 44.73
CA ILE A 67 -15.78 16.23 43.66
C ILE A 67 -14.28 16.11 43.40
N GLU A 68 -13.47 15.94 44.45
CA GLU A 68 -12.04 15.67 44.32
C GLU A 68 -11.76 14.32 43.62
N ASP A 69 -12.48 13.25 43.95
CA ASP A 69 -12.38 11.96 43.24
C ASP A 69 -12.74 12.10 41.75
N ALA A 70 -13.77 12.91 41.41
CA ALA A 70 -14.13 13.20 40.03
C ALA A 70 -12.99 13.91 39.28
N ALA A 71 -12.45 14.98 39.85
CA ALA A 71 -11.35 15.75 39.25
C ALA A 71 -10.08 14.91 39.06
N VAL A 72 -9.77 14.03 40.02
CA VAL A 72 -8.62 13.11 39.92
C VAL A 72 -8.82 12.10 38.79
N ARG A 73 -10.01 11.48 38.68
CA ARG A 73 -10.30 10.51 37.61
C ARG A 73 -10.29 11.16 36.24
N GLU A 74 -10.86 12.35 36.10
CA GLU A 74 -10.85 13.11 34.85
C GLU A 74 -9.42 13.45 34.42
N ARG A 75 -8.58 13.94 35.34
CA ARG A 75 -7.17 14.20 35.06
C ARG A 75 -6.45 12.95 34.56
N VAL A 76 -6.67 11.81 35.21
CA VAL A 76 -6.05 10.54 34.80
C VAL A 76 -6.49 10.12 33.40
N LEU A 77 -7.76 10.29 33.05
CA LEU A 77 -8.25 10.02 31.71
C LEU A 77 -7.58 10.93 30.67
N ASN A 78 -7.51 12.23 30.94
CA ASN A 78 -6.87 13.21 30.06
C ASN A 78 -5.37 12.90 29.89
N ASP A 79 -4.67 12.54 30.97
CA ASP A 79 -3.26 12.15 30.92
C ASP A 79 -3.04 10.87 30.11
N TYR A 80 -3.96 9.90 30.25
CA TYR A 80 -3.93 8.66 29.47
C TYR A 80 -4.16 8.94 27.97
N GLU A 81 -5.16 9.76 27.64
CA GLU A 81 -5.45 10.17 26.26
C GLU A 81 -4.26 10.91 25.63
N ALA A 82 -3.65 11.84 26.36
CA ALA A 82 -2.44 12.54 25.90
C ALA A 82 -1.30 11.56 25.59
N ARG A 83 -1.08 10.53 26.43
CA ARG A 83 -0.09 9.48 26.16
C ARG A 83 -0.46 8.64 24.93
N GLN A 84 -1.72 8.26 24.76
CA GLN A 84 -2.17 7.52 23.56
C GLN A 84 -1.99 8.35 22.29
N HIS A 85 -2.27 9.65 22.34
CA HIS A 85 -2.00 10.55 21.22
C HIS A 85 -0.52 10.58 20.86
N GLN A 86 0.38 10.69 21.83
CA GLN A 86 1.83 10.65 21.58
C GLN A 86 2.27 9.31 20.95
N ILE A 87 1.76 8.19 21.47
CA ILE A 87 2.03 6.86 20.90
C ILE A 87 1.55 6.80 19.44
N PHE A 88 0.36 7.32 19.15
CA PHE A 88 -0.18 7.36 17.79
C PHE A 88 0.67 8.23 16.85
N GLN A 89 1.10 9.42 17.30
CA GLN A 89 1.97 10.26 16.46
C GLN A 89 3.30 9.57 16.14
N ASN A 90 3.90 8.91 17.14
CA ASN A 90 5.13 8.14 16.92
C ASN A 90 4.91 6.96 15.97
N TYR A 91 3.79 6.24 16.13
CA TYR A 91 3.39 5.16 15.23
C TYR A 91 3.23 5.66 13.79
N LYS A 92 2.51 6.76 13.61
CA LYS A 92 2.27 7.40 12.32
C LYS A 92 3.59 7.84 11.67
N ALA A 93 4.45 8.53 12.41
CA ALA A 93 5.76 9.00 11.91
C ALA A 93 6.64 7.82 11.46
N GLY A 94 6.73 6.77 12.28
CA GLY A 94 7.50 5.57 11.93
C GLY A 94 6.95 4.86 10.69
N LYS A 95 5.63 4.80 10.52
CA LYS A 95 5.02 4.23 9.30
C LYS A 95 5.23 5.11 8.08
N GLN A 96 5.17 6.42 8.22
CA GLN A 96 5.48 7.34 7.12
C GLN A 96 6.94 7.21 6.68
N GLN A 97 7.88 7.09 7.61
CA GLN A 97 9.28 6.83 7.29
C GLN A 97 9.46 5.50 6.55
N GLN A 98 8.87 4.41 7.03
CA GLN A 98 8.92 3.10 6.35
C GLN A 98 8.37 3.18 4.92
N ASN A 99 7.30 3.95 4.70
CA ASN A 99 6.75 4.16 3.36
C ASN A 99 7.69 4.98 2.47
N GLN A 100 8.37 6.00 3.01
CA GLN A 100 9.35 6.80 2.27
C GLN A 100 10.56 5.94 1.85
N GLU A 101 11.07 5.10 2.75
CA GLU A 101 12.16 4.16 2.46
C GLU A 101 11.76 3.17 1.35
N ALA A 102 10.54 2.61 1.42
CA ALA A 102 10.02 1.73 0.37
C ALA A 102 9.90 2.44 -0.99
N GLN A 103 9.42 3.70 -1.00
CA GLN A 103 9.29 4.49 -2.22
C GLN A 103 10.66 4.81 -2.85
N ALA A 104 11.66 5.14 -2.03
CA ALA A 104 13.02 5.38 -2.50
C ALA A 104 13.64 4.11 -3.13
N GLU A 105 13.39 2.93 -2.55
CA GLU A 105 13.88 1.67 -3.13
C GLU A 105 13.17 1.34 -4.45
N ILE A 106 11.87 1.61 -4.56
CA ILE A 106 11.13 1.48 -5.83
C ILE A 106 11.79 2.35 -6.91
N GLU A 107 12.06 3.63 -6.61
CA GLU A 107 12.67 4.56 -7.56
C GLU A 107 14.07 4.11 -7.98
N ARG A 108 14.88 3.65 -7.03
CA ARG A 108 16.21 3.11 -7.29
C ARG A 108 16.17 1.90 -8.24
N LEU A 109 15.28 0.94 -7.98
CA LEU A 109 15.12 -0.24 -8.82
C LEU A 109 14.57 0.11 -10.20
N MET A 110 13.63 1.05 -10.29
CA MET A 110 13.12 1.54 -11.57
C MET A 110 14.23 2.14 -12.41
N GLU A 111 15.11 2.97 -11.83
CA GLU A 111 16.23 3.57 -12.54
C GLU A 111 17.24 2.53 -13.01
N GLN A 112 17.58 1.57 -12.15
CA GLN A 112 18.45 0.45 -12.51
C GLN A 112 17.88 -0.35 -13.69
N LEU A 113 16.58 -0.66 -13.68
CA LEU A 113 15.93 -1.39 -14.76
C LEU A 113 15.85 -0.58 -16.06
N ARG A 114 15.60 0.73 -15.98
CA ARG A 114 15.65 1.63 -17.15
C ARG A 114 17.02 1.63 -17.80
N LEU A 115 18.08 1.77 -17.01
CA LEU A 115 19.46 1.73 -17.52
C LEU A 115 19.77 0.38 -18.19
N ARG A 116 19.33 -0.73 -17.59
CA ARG A 116 19.51 -2.06 -18.19
C ARG A 116 18.79 -2.19 -19.54
N ILE A 117 17.56 -1.69 -19.65
CA ILE A 117 16.81 -1.69 -20.91
C ILE A 117 17.55 -0.87 -21.96
N GLN A 118 18.00 0.34 -21.62
CA GLN A 118 18.74 1.21 -22.55
C GLN A 118 20.05 0.58 -23.03
N THR A 119 20.78 -0.10 -22.13
CA THR A 119 22.00 -0.83 -22.51
C THR A 119 21.69 -1.96 -23.49
N ASN A 120 20.68 -2.79 -23.18
CA ASN A 120 20.27 -3.89 -24.06
C ASN A 120 19.83 -3.37 -25.44
N GLU A 121 19.11 -2.24 -25.50
CA GLU A 121 18.68 -1.63 -26.77
C GLU A 121 19.86 -1.12 -27.60
N LYS A 122 20.87 -0.51 -26.96
CA LYS A 122 22.11 -0.08 -27.61
C LYS A 122 22.89 -1.27 -28.16
N GLU A 123 23.05 -2.33 -27.37
CA GLU A 123 23.72 -3.56 -27.78
C GLU A 123 23.00 -4.19 -28.98
N LEU A 124 21.68 -4.33 -28.92
CA LEU A 124 20.86 -4.86 -30.01
C LEU A 124 21.03 -4.03 -31.30
N THR A 125 21.04 -2.70 -31.17
CA THR A 125 21.25 -1.80 -32.31
C THR A 125 22.64 -1.98 -32.91
N SER A 126 23.68 -2.11 -32.08
CA SER A 126 25.06 -2.32 -32.54
C SER A 126 25.24 -3.66 -33.27
N GLU A 127 24.65 -4.74 -32.75
CA GLU A 127 24.70 -6.06 -33.38
C GLU A 127 23.91 -6.10 -34.68
N LYS A 128 22.77 -5.37 -34.76
CA LYS A 128 22.03 -5.22 -36.01
C LYS A 128 22.89 -4.54 -37.09
N THR A 129 23.57 -3.44 -36.74
CA THR A 129 24.49 -2.75 -37.65
C THR A 129 25.62 -3.68 -38.12
N ARG A 130 26.24 -4.43 -37.20
CA ARG A 130 27.31 -5.38 -37.52
C ARG A 130 26.83 -6.49 -38.46
N LEU A 131 25.62 -7.00 -38.26
CA LEU A 131 25.02 -8.00 -39.14
C LEU A 131 24.75 -7.43 -40.54
N ASP A 132 24.27 -6.19 -40.64
CA ASP A 132 24.00 -5.55 -41.93
C ASP A 132 25.30 -5.24 -42.70
N GLU A 133 26.36 -4.82 -42.00
CA GLU A 133 27.71 -4.68 -42.57
C GLU A 133 28.26 -6.03 -43.09
N TRP A 134 28.12 -7.10 -42.32
CA TRP A 134 28.51 -8.44 -42.76
C TRP A 134 27.74 -8.88 -44.01
N ARG A 135 26.42 -8.67 -44.03
CA ARG A 135 25.58 -8.98 -45.20
C ARG A 135 26.00 -8.18 -46.42
N ALA A 136 26.44 -6.93 -46.26
CA ALA A 136 26.97 -6.12 -47.34
C ALA A 136 28.28 -6.71 -47.90
N LYS A 137 29.24 -7.05 -47.02
CA LYS A 137 30.50 -7.71 -47.40
C LYS A 137 30.25 -9.05 -48.11
N LYS A 138 29.33 -9.87 -47.59
CA LYS A 138 28.94 -11.16 -48.17
C LYS A 138 28.39 -10.99 -49.59
N ARG A 139 27.47 -10.04 -49.82
CA ARG A 139 26.90 -9.77 -51.16
C ARG A 139 27.95 -9.31 -52.16
N GLU A 140 28.90 -8.49 -51.71
CA GLU A 140 30.00 -8.03 -52.54
C GLU A 140 30.93 -9.19 -52.93
N GLU A 141 31.27 -10.07 -51.99
CA GLU A 141 32.08 -11.25 -52.28
C GLU A 141 31.36 -12.23 -53.22
N GLU A 142 30.07 -12.49 -53.00
CA GLU A 142 29.25 -13.31 -53.91
C GLU A 142 29.17 -12.71 -55.32
N ARG A 143 29.21 -11.38 -55.45
CA ARG A 143 29.30 -10.69 -56.74
C ARG A 143 30.67 -10.91 -57.38
N ARG A 144 31.76 -10.75 -56.62
CA ARG A 144 33.13 -11.01 -57.10
C ARG A 144 33.31 -12.45 -57.57
N ILE A 145 32.82 -13.42 -56.80
CA ILE A 145 32.85 -14.85 -57.16
C ILE A 145 32.07 -15.09 -58.45
N ARG A 146 30.85 -14.56 -58.58
CA ARG A 146 30.05 -14.71 -59.81
C ARG A 146 30.72 -14.09 -61.03
N THR A 147 31.28 -12.89 -60.90
CA THR A 147 32.04 -12.24 -61.98
C THR A 147 33.28 -13.05 -62.35
N ALA A 148 34.01 -13.62 -61.39
CA ALA A 148 35.14 -14.49 -61.70
C ALA A 148 34.68 -15.77 -62.43
N ALA A 149 33.63 -16.42 -61.92
CA ALA A 149 33.06 -17.63 -62.52
C ALA A 149 32.56 -17.41 -63.96
N SER A 150 32.03 -16.23 -64.30
CA SER A 150 31.56 -15.93 -65.67
C SER A 150 32.68 -15.94 -66.71
N HIS A 151 33.92 -15.63 -66.33
CA HIS A 151 35.07 -15.71 -67.25
C HIS A 151 35.44 -17.14 -67.62
N PHE A 152 35.15 -18.10 -66.73
CA PHE A 152 35.38 -19.52 -66.97
C PHE A 152 34.24 -20.20 -67.72
N GLY A 153 33.23 -19.42 -68.15
CA GLY A 153 32.32 -19.82 -69.23
C GLY A 153 31.80 -21.25 -69.12
N VAL A 154 31.24 -21.66 -67.98
CA VAL A 154 30.24 -22.73 -68.04
C VAL A 154 29.00 -22.06 -68.60
N GLY A 155 28.93 -22.04 -69.94
CA GLY A 155 27.69 -21.84 -70.65
C GLY A 155 26.65 -22.72 -69.98
N GLN A 156 25.52 -22.10 -69.68
CA GLN A 156 24.29 -22.70 -69.21
C GLN A 156 24.06 -24.09 -69.82
N GLN A 157 24.47 -25.14 -69.11
CA GLN A 157 23.84 -26.45 -69.16
C GLN A 157 22.87 -26.45 -67.99
N ALA A 158 21.68 -25.91 -68.22
CA ALA A 158 20.57 -26.22 -67.34
C ALA A 158 20.17 -27.67 -67.63
N GLY A 159 20.28 -28.53 -66.62
CA GLY A 159 19.51 -29.77 -66.54
C GLY A 159 20.34 -31.02 -66.24
N THR A 160 19.89 -31.75 -65.21
CA THR A 160 20.27 -33.12 -64.83
C THR A 160 21.62 -33.20 -64.11
N GLU A 161 21.80 -33.61 -62.86
CA GLU A 161 21.08 -34.22 -61.73
C GLU A 161 22.03 -33.95 -60.54
N GLY A 162 21.70 -33.71 -59.28
CA GLY A 162 20.55 -33.97 -58.44
C GLY A 162 21.11 -34.02 -56.99
N VAL A 163 20.28 -33.65 -56.01
CA VAL A 163 20.44 -34.02 -54.59
C VAL A 163 21.62 -33.30 -53.89
N LEU A 164 21.42 -32.21 -53.15
CA LEU A 164 20.89 -32.24 -51.78
C LEU A 164 20.28 -30.88 -51.38
N GLY A 165 19.00 -30.90 -51.00
CA GLY A 165 18.51 -30.10 -49.88
C GLY A 165 17.87 -28.73 -50.15
N SER A 166 16.82 -28.67 -50.97
CA SER A 166 15.78 -27.64 -50.77
C SER A 166 14.41 -28.18 -51.13
N ALA A 167 13.67 -28.65 -50.11
CA ALA A 167 12.22 -28.73 -50.13
C ALA A 167 11.65 -28.98 -48.72
N VAL A 168 11.49 -27.90 -47.93
CA VAL A 168 10.31 -27.66 -47.06
C VAL A 168 10.13 -26.13 -47.07
N VAL A 169 9.33 -25.60 -48.01
CA VAL A 169 7.95 -25.09 -47.76
C VAL A 169 7.97 -23.91 -46.77
N GLN A 170 7.74 -22.66 -47.19
CA GLN A 170 6.38 -22.14 -47.38
C GLN A 170 6.31 -20.80 -48.16
N ARG A 171 5.45 -20.84 -49.20
CA ARG A 171 4.50 -19.86 -49.79
C ARG A 171 4.75 -18.34 -49.75
N GLN A 172 4.43 -17.76 -50.91
CA GLN A 172 4.51 -16.37 -51.36
C GLN A 172 3.19 -15.58 -51.06
N PRO A 173 3.00 -14.31 -51.53
CA PRO A 173 2.90 -13.10 -50.72
C PRO A 173 1.50 -12.43 -50.74
N SER A 174 1.23 -11.46 -49.84
CA SER A 174 0.20 -10.41 -50.03
C SER A 174 0.38 -9.28 -49.00
N GLN A 175 0.55 -8.04 -49.47
CA GLN A 175 0.01 -6.84 -48.80
C GLN A 175 -1.31 -6.49 -49.53
N PRO A 176 -2.19 -5.58 -49.06
CA PRO A 176 -2.32 -4.88 -47.76
C PRO A 176 -3.77 -4.91 -47.17
N GLU A 177 -3.97 -4.65 -45.86
CA GLU A 177 -5.24 -4.04 -45.37
C GLU A 177 -5.10 -3.43 -43.97
N ALA A 178 -5.95 -2.43 -43.74
CA ALA A 178 -5.86 -1.37 -42.74
C ALA A 178 -6.74 -1.59 -41.50
N ALA A 179 -6.73 -0.57 -40.63
CA ALA A 179 -7.61 -0.24 -39.48
C ALA A 179 -6.90 -0.36 -38.12
N ALA A 180 -6.44 0.75 -37.53
CA ALA A 180 -7.22 1.74 -36.80
C ALA A 180 -7.58 1.33 -35.35
N SER A 181 -6.86 1.91 -34.40
CA SER A 181 -7.39 2.54 -33.17
C SER A 181 -6.23 3.24 -32.47
N ALA A 182 -6.15 4.58 -32.55
CA ALA A 182 -6.66 5.51 -31.55
C ALA A 182 -5.93 5.34 -30.20
N GLY A 183 -4.98 6.22 -29.88
CA GLY A 183 -5.23 7.40 -29.05
C GLY A 183 -4.93 7.05 -27.58
N LYS A 184 -4.05 7.74 -26.85
CA LYS A 184 -4.22 9.15 -26.47
C LYS A 184 -2.92 9.65 -25.85
N LYS A 185 -2.42 10.80 -26.34
CA LYS A 185 -1.67 11.73 -25.48
C LYS A 185 -2.63 12.27 -24.43
N LEU A 186 -2.19 12.32 -23.18
CA LEU A 186 -2.61 13.37 -22.24
C LEU A 186 -1.38 13.78 -21.44
N SER A 187 -0.91 14.97 -21.78
CA SER A 187 -0.06 15.80 -20.94
C SER A 187 -0.82 16.29 -19.71
N ASP A 188 -0.08 16.46 -18.62
CA ASP A 188 -0.24 17.42 -17.52
C ASP A 188 -1.64 17.84 -17.06
N ALA A 189 -1.93 17.55 -15.79
CA ALA A 189 -2.55 18.51 -14.89
C ALA A 189 -2.07 18.27 -13.45
N SER A 190 -1.56 19.34 -12.87
CA SER A 190 -1.06 19.49 -11.51
C SER A 190 -2.20 19.62 -10.48
N ALA A 191 -1.85 19.27 -9.24
CA ALA A 191 -2.35 19.79 -7.95
C ALA A 191 -3.52 19.08 -7.21
N ALA A 192 -3.21 18.87 -5.91
CA ALA A 192 -4.04 18.99 -4.71
C ALA A 192 -4.81 17.76 -4.16
N SER A 193 -4.29 17.23 -3.04
CA SER A 193 -5.03 16.62 -1.90
C SER A 193 -6.15 17.57 -1.36
N PRO A 194 -7.17 17.16 -0.55
CA PRO A 194 -7.08 16.17 0.55
C PRO A 194 -8.34 15.31 0.90
N ALA A 195 -8.11 14.37 1.84
CA ALA A 195 -8.95 13.90 2.96
C ALA A 195 -10.38 13.30 2.81
N ALA A 196 -10.54 12.18 3.53
CA ALA A 196 -11.68 11.75 4.37
C ALA A 196 -12.87 10.96 3.76
N ASP A 197 -12.97 9.69 4.22
CA ASP A 197 -14.07 9.17 5.05
C ASP A 197 -14.97 8.02 4.54
N ASN A 198 -15.07 7.02 5.43
CA ASN A 198 -16.09 6.01 5.73
C ASN A 198 -16.80 5.15 4.65
N GLY A 199 -16.60 3.83 4.79
CA GLY A 199 -17.66 2.97 5.31
C GLY A 199 -18.42 2.04 4.35
N ALA A 200 -18.64 0.81 4.82
CA ALA A 200 -19.39 -0.31 4.24
C ALA A 200 -18.67 -1.09 3.11
N GLY A 201 -18.42 -2.39 3.18
CA GLY A 201 -18.99 -3.45 4.00
C GLY A 201 -19.34 -4.63 3.09
N ARG A 202 -18.81 -5.81 3.44
CA ARG A 202 -19.24 -7.19 3.08
C ARG A 202 -18.37 -8.03 2.12
N PRO A 203 -18.40 -9.38 2.32
CA PRO A 203 -17.18 -10.19 2.41
C PRO A 203 -17.08 -11.32 1.38
N GLY A 204 -15.90 -11.96 1.36
CA GLY A 204 -15.76 -13.38 1.06
C GLY A 204 -15.47 -13.76 -0.39
N ALA A 205 -14.27 -14.28 -0.65
CA ALA A 205 -14.04 -15.56 -1.32
C ALA A 205 -12.55 -15.77 -1.63
N THR A 206 -11.95 -16.68 -0.87
CA THR A 206 -11.12 -17.81 -1.32
C THR A 206 -10.11 -17.59 -2.45
N ARG A 207 -8.82 -17.53 -2.06
CA ARG A 207 -7.67 -17.79 -2.96
C ARG A 207 -7.59 -19.29 -3.26
N PRO A 208 -7.18 -19.68 -4.48
CA PRO A 208 -6.39 -20.89 -4.66
C PRO A 208 -5.00 -20.57 -5.21
N SER A 209 -4.01 -21.16 -4.55
CA SER A 209 -2.60 -21.24 -4.92
C SER A 209 -2.37 -22.31 -5.99
N LEU A 210 -1.85 -21.95 -7.15
CA LEU A 210 -1.17 -22.83 -8.11
C LEU A 210 -0.23 -21.90 -8.92
N TRP A 211 1.05 -22.14 -9.22
CA TRP A 211 1.74 -23.37 -9.61
C TRP A 211 3.24 -23.23 -9.30
N LYS A 212 3.84 -24.32 -8.81
CA LYS A 212 5.25 -24.66 -9.06
C LYS A 212 5.37 -25.21 -10.49
N ARG A 213 6.35 -24.73 -11.24
CA ARG A 213 7.29 -25.58 -12.00
C ARG A 213 8.51 -24.76 -12.40
#